data_AF-A0A1S3VTR8-F1
#
_entry.id   AF-A0A1S3VTR8-F1
#
_cell.length_a   1.000
_cell.length_b   1.000
_cell.length_c   1.000
_cell.angle_alpha   90.00
_cell.angle_beta   90.00
_cell.angle_gamma   90.00
#
_symmetry.space_group_name_H-M   'P 1'
#
loop_
_entity.id
_entity.type
_entity.pdbx_description
1 polymer ?
#
loop_
_entity_poly.entity_id
_entity_poly.type
_entity_poly.pdbx_seq_one_letter_code
_entity_poly.pdbx_strand_id
1 'polypeptide(L)'
;MFFPLPLHSFRFGRALVLCSCGIDGHAVCEGPIEQVVKTETREAEDLLKKLDILSPSLSRNSARGIFCSRSLNLRSISAIGYDMDYTLVHYNVKAWEGRAYDYCMENLKKMGFPVDGLTFDPDLVIRGLVIDKERGNLVKADRFGCIKRAMHGTKMLSTHAVREIYGREMVDLRLEGRWVFLSTFFSVSEAVAYMQMVDMLDDGVIPANLGSFDYKGLYKAMGMALVTAHLEGHLKNEIMSNPEQFVELDPELPFTLLDQKEAGKKLVLITNSDYHYTNKMMHYSFNRFLPSDMGWRDLFDIIVVSANKPEFFQMSHPMYELVTDEGLMRPCFKAQIGGLYSGGSAKMVERSLNIHGNDILYIGDHIYTDLNQSKVHLQWRTALICRELEEEYNALIHSRGYRQSLLELINQKEVVGDIFNQLQLTLQRRSKRLNAQTVAATDMDNENLSQSMQKLLVVMQILDGKIAPMLEADGALFNKRSSTHTHTHTYIAYVYSAIPLVG
;
A
#
# COMPACT_ATOMS: atom_id res chain seq x y z
N MET A 1 19.96 -49.85 -9.47
CA MET A 1 19.97 -49.55 -10.92
C MET A 1 19.00 -48.41 -11.17
N PHE A 2 19.51 -47.19 -11.21
CA PHE A 2 18.81 -46.04 -11.77
C PHE A 2 19.88 -45.28 -12.57
N PHE A 3 19.65 -45.11 -13.86
CA PHE A 3 20.56 -44.43 -14.79
C PHE A 3 20.62 -42.94 -14.46
N PRO A 4 21.81 -42.31 -14.45
CA PRO A 4 21.91 -40.85 -14.45
C PRO A 4 21.67 -40.33 -15.87
N LEU A 5 20.72 -39.41 -16.04
CA LEU A 5 20.60 -38.59 -17.24
C LEU A 5 21.79 -37.60 -17.29
N PRO A 6 22.37 -37.31 -18.47
CA PRO A 6 23.51 -36.42 -18.56
C PRO A 6 23.06 -34.96 -18.39
N LEU A 7 23.57 -34.30 -17.34
CA LEU A 7 23.62 -32.85 -17.23
C LEU A 7 24.49 -32.32 -18.38
N HIS A 8 23.87 -31.87 -19.47
CA HIS A 8 24.55 -31.02 -20.43
C HIS A 8 24.87 -29.69 -19.75
N SER A 9 26.16 -29.48 -19.49
CA SER A 9 26.73 -28.22 -19.05
C SER A 9 26.41 -27.12 -20.08
N PHE A 10 25.47 -26.24 -19.78
CA PHE A 10 25.29 -25.01 -20.55
C PHE A 10 26.46 -24.06 -20.26
N ARG A 11 27.49 -24.13 -21.11
CA ARG A 11 28.59 -23.15 -21.13
C ARG A 11 28.08 -21.85 -21.74
N PHE A 12 27.68 -20.89 -20.91
CA PHE A 12 27.68 -19.48 -21.30
C PHE A 12 29.13 -19.02 -21.43
N GLY A 13 29.69 -19.06 -22.63
CA GLY A 13 31.04 -18.56 -22.85
C GLY A 13 31.59 -18.81 -24.24
N ARG A 14 31.49 -17.78 -25.10
CA ARG A 14 32.44 -17.33 -26.15
C ARG A 14 31.71 -16.91 -27.42
N ALA A 15 31.61 -15.60 -27.64
CA ALA A 15 31.95 -14.93 -28.90
C ALA A 15 31.60 -13.43 -28.79
N LEU A 16 32.45 -12.65 -28.12
CA LEU A 16 32.49 -11.19 -28.28
C LEU A 16 33.84 -10.87 -28.91
N VAL A 17 33.90 -10.95 -30.23
CA VAL A 17 34.99 -10.37 -31.02
C VAL A 17 34.49 -9.01 -31.50
N LEU A 18 35.01 -7.96 -30.90
CA LEU A 18 34.78 -6.57 -31.29
C LEU A 18 35.45 -6.33 -32.65
N CYS A 19 34.68 -6.02 -33.67
CA CYS A 19 35.19 -5.45 -34.91
C CYS A 19 34.70 -3.99 -34.99
N SER A 20 35.64 -3.05 -34.90
CA SER A 20 35.39 -1.62 -35.07
C SER A 20 35.22 -1.30 -36.55
N CYS A 21 34.13 -0.64 -36.94
CA CYS A 21 34.10 0.19 -38.14
C CYS A 21 33.12 1.35 -37.93
N GLY A 22 33.54 2.55 -38.34
CA GLY A 22 32.95 3.83 -37.94
C GLY A 22 31.85 4.39 -38.85
N ILE A 23 31.15 5.38 -38.26
CA ILE A 23 30.60 6.64 -38.80
C ILE A 23 29.96 6.60 -40.20
N ASP A 24 28.62 6.51 -40.26
CA ASP A 24 27.66 7.53 -40.74
C ASP A 24 26.34 6.92 -41.24
N GLY A 25 25.22 7.59 -40.94
CA GLY A 25 23.98 7.52 -41.74
C GLY A 25 22.87 6.60 -41.24
N HIS A 26 21.67 7.19 -41.09
CA HIS A 26 20.40 6.53 -40.77
C HIS A 26 20.08 5.34 -41.69
N ALA A 27 20.35 4.14 -41.20
CA ALA A 27 19.65 2.90 -41.54
C ALA A 27 19.60 2.08 -40.26
N VAL A 28 18.40 1.71 -39.79
CA VAL A 28 18.26 0.69 -38.73
C VAL A 28 18.63 -0.65 -39.37
N CYS A 29 19.93 -0.89 -39.52
CA CYS A 29 20.46 -2.18 -39.93
C CYS A 29 20.30 -3.11 -38.73
N GLU A 30 19.28 -3.96 -38.76
CA GLU A 30 19.16 -5.07 -37.81
C GLU A 30 20.40 -5.96 -37.94
N GLY A 31 21.38 -5.76 -37.06
CA GLY A 31 22.64 -6.48 -37.12
C GLY A 31 22.48 -7.98 -36.80
N PRO A 32 23.49 -8.82 -37.09
CA PRO A 32 23.49 -10.24 -36.74
C PRO A 32 23.23 -10.49 -35.24
N ILE A 33 23.69 -9.58 -34.38
CA ILE A 33 23.49 -9.64 -32.92
C ILE A 33 22.02 -9.45 -32.56
N GLU A 34 21.31 -8.51 -33.20
CA GLU A 34 19.89 -8.27 -32.91
C GLU A 34 19.02 -9.45 -33.34
N GLN A 35 19.35 -10.09 -34.47
CA GLN A 35 18.66 -11.31 -34.90
C GLN A 35 18.91 -12.51 -33.98
N VAL A 36 20.15 -12.69 -33.51
CA VAL A 36 20.47 -13.72 -32.51
C VAL A 36 19.73 -13.45 -31.22
N VAL A 37 19.77 -12.21 -30.70
CA VAL A 37 19.04 -11.83 -29.48
C VAL A 37 17.54 -12.07 -29.62
N LYS A 38 16.92 -11.72 -30.76
CA LYS A 38 15.49 -11.98 -31.02
C LYS A 38 15.17 -13.48 -31.03
N THR A 39 16.04 -14.30 -31.62
CA THR A 39 15.84 -15.76 -31.72
C THR A 39 15.96 -16.41 -30.34
N GLU A 40 17.04 -16.12 -29.62
CA GLU A 40 17.27 -16.58 -28.25
C GLU A 40 16.15 -16.13 -27.30
N THR A 41 15.64 -14.89 -27.46
CA THR A 41 14.52 -14.38 -26.66
C THR A 41 13.25 -15.18 -26.92
N ARG A 42 12.94 -15.53 -28.18
CA ARG A 42 11.78 -16.36 -28.51
C ARG A 42 11.90 -17.77 -27.96
N GLU A 43 13.08 -18.38 -28.04
CA GLU A 43 13.33 -19.70 -27.46
C GLU A 43 13.16 -19.68 -25.94
N ALA A 44 13.67 -18.64 -25.27
CA ALA A 44 13.44 -18.44 -23.84
C ALA A 44 11.96 -18.25 -23.49
N GLU A 45 11.21 -17.46 -24.27
CA GLU A 45 9.76 -17.29 -24.08
C GLU A 45 8.99 -18.60 -24.25
N ASP A 46 9.36 -19.43 -25.23
CA ASP A 46 8.72 -20.72 -25.46
C ASP A 46 9.09 -21.76 -24.38
N LEU A 47 10.31 -21.70 -23.84
CA LEU A 47 10.69 -22.48 -22.66
C LEU A 47 9.90 -22.07 -21.42
N LEU A 48 9.72 -20.77 -21.17
CA LEU A 48 8.88 -20.28 -20.08
C LEU A 48 7.45 -20.83 -20.19
N LYS A 49 6.84 -20.77 -21.38
CA LYS A 49 5.50 -21.34 -21.64
C LYS A 49 5.45 -22.85 -21.38
N LYS A 50 6.48 -23.60 -21.81
CA LYS A 50 6.55 -25.06 -21.59
C LYS A 50 6.67 -25.43 -20.10
N LEU A 51 7.29 -24.57 -19.31
CA LEU A 51 7.44 -24.74 -17.86
C LEU A 51 6.27 -24.13 -17.08
N ASP A 52 5.24 -23.62 -17.76
CA ASP A 52 4.11 -22.90 -17.16
C ASP A 52 4.53 -21.68 -16.31
N ILE A 53 5.67 -21.07 -16.66
CA ILE A 53 6.18 -19.86 -16.01
C ILE A 53 5.70 -18.65 -16.81
N LEU A 54 5.02 -17.72 -16.13
CA LEU A 54 4.57 -16.47 -16.74
C LEU A 54 5.75 -15.66 -17.29
N SER A 55 5.61 -15.17 -18.52
CA SER A 55 6.60 -14.27 -19.10
C SER A 55 6.68 -12.97 -18.29
N PRO A 56 7.83 -12.25 -18.30
CA PRO A 56 7.98 -11.00 -17.55
C PRO A 56 6.96 -9.90 -17.93
N SER A 57 6.43 -9.91 -19.15
CA SER A 57 5.39 -8.97 -19.59
C SER A 57 4.00 -9.35 -19.08
N LEU A 58 3.71 -10.64 -18.97
CA LEU A 58 2.46 -11.15 -18.40
C LEU A 58 2.47 -11.06 -16.88
N SER A 59 3.61 -11.29 -16.22
CA SER A 59 3.72 -11.14 -14.76
C SER A 59 3.50 -9.70 -14.29
N ARG A 60 3.89 -8.69 -15.09
CA ARG A 60 3.56 -7.27 -14.84
C ARG A 60 2.06 -6.95 -14.98
N ASN A 61 1.35 -7.76 -15.75
CA ASN A 61 -0.09 -7.65 -15.98
C ASN A 61 -0.89 -8.65 -15.12
N SER A 62 -0.29 -9.16 -14.04
CA SER A 62 -0.88 -10.16 -13.14
C SER A 62 -1.12 -9.57 -11.77
N ALA A 63 -2.18 -10.01 -11.10
CA ALA A 63 -2.45 -9.68 -9.69
C ALA A 63 -1.29 -10.10 -8.76
N ARG A 64 -0.47 -11.05 -9.20
CA ARG A 64 0.74 -11.52 -8.50
C ARG A 64 2.02 -10.78 -8.92
N GLY A 65 1.90 -9.68 -9.66
CA GLY A 65 3.03 -8.88 -10.12
C GLY A 65 3.70 -8.09 -9.01
N ILE A 66 5.03 -7.93 -9.11
CA ILE A 66 5.79 -7.04 -8.21
C ILE A 66 5.89 -5.66 -8.85
N PHE A 67 5.34 -4.64 -8.18
CA PHE A 67 5.39 -3.26 -8.65
C PHE A 67 6.67 -2.56 -8.17
N CYS A 68 7.48 -2.10 -9.12
CA CYS A 68 8.75 -1.44 -8.83
C CYS A 68 8.62 0.08 -8.94
N SER A 69 8.67 0.80 -7.82
CA SER A 69 8.78 2.27 -7.84
C SER A 69 10.21 2.76 -8.12
N ARG A 70 11.22 1.96 -7.75
CA ARG A 70 12.65 2.25 -7.94
C ARG A 70 13.37 0.97 -8.35
N SER A 71 14.41 1.09 -9.16
CA SER A 71 15.22 -0.05 -9.59
C SER A 71 15.90 -0.71 -8.39
N LEU A 72 15.77 -2.03 -8.28
CA LEU A 72 16.37 -2.86 -7.23
C LEU A 72 17.01 -4.08 -7.88
N ASN A 73 18.31 -4.26 -7.66
CA ASN A 73 19.01 -5.47 -8.08
C ASN A 73 19.04 -6.47 -6.93
N LEU A 74 18.19 -7.51 -6.97
CA LEU A 74 18.15 -8.52 -5.91
C LEU A 74 19.47 -9.29 -5.76
N ARG A 75 20.34 -9.30 -6.78
CA ARG A 75 21.68 -9.90 -6.67
C ARG A 75 22.58 -9.16 -5.67
N SER A 76 22.46 -7.83 -5.57
CA SER A 76 23.29 -7.04 -4.65
C SER A 76 22.80 -7.07 -3.20
N ILE A 77 21.57 -7.53 -2.97
CA ILE A 77 21.03 -7.67 -1.61
C ILE A 77 21.67 -8.87 -0.93
N SER A 78 22.27 -8.68 0.23
CA SER A 78 22.92 -9.73 1.00
C SER A 78 22.04 -10.24 2.15
N ALA A 79 21.16 -9.38 2.69
CA ALA A 79 20.20 -9.75 3.72
C ALA A 79 18.79 -9.22 3.42
N ILE A 80 17.77 -9.98 3.83
CA ILE A 80 16.37 -9.61 3.73
C ILE A 80 15.75 -9.69 5.13
N GLY A 81 15.28 -8.56 5.63
CA GLY A 81 14.51 -8.47 6.86
C GLY A 81 13.01 -8.48 6.56
N TYR A 82 12.24 -9.16 7.40
CA TYR A 82 10.80 -9.30 7.28
C TYR A 82 10.12 -8.86 8.57
N ASP A 83 9.01 -8.11 8.45
CA ASP A 83 8.00 -8.09 9.49
C ASP A 83 7.23 -9.41 9.54
N MET A 84 6.57 -9.69 10.66
CA MET A 84 5.72 -10.88 10.82
C MET A 84 4.26 -10.57 10.48
N ASP A 85 3.61 -9.75 11.29
CA ASP A 85 2.17 -9.51 11.22
C ASP A 85 1.84 -8.76 9.92
N TYR A 86 0.83 -9.23 9.17
CA TYR A 86 0.43 -8.70 7.86
C TYR A 86 1.48 -8.77 6.74
N THR A 87 2.69 -9.24 7.03
CA THR A 87 3.77 -9.39 6.05
C THR A 87 4.07 -10.86 5.76
N LEU A 88 4.43 -11.64 6.78
CA LEU A 88 4.64 -13.09 6.67
C LEU A 88 3.43 -13.90 7.11
N VAL A 89 2.72 -13.41 8.13
CA VAL A 89 1.47 -14.01 8.60
C VAL A 89 0.33 -13.11 8.17
N HIS A 90 -0.49 -13.64 7.28
CA HIS A 90 -1.66 -12.94 6.79
C HIS A 90 -2.87 -13.28 7.64
N TYR A 91 -3.64 -12.25 7.99
CA TYR A 91 -4.86 -12.40 8.76
C TYR A 91 -6.08 -12.15 7.88
N ASN A 92 -7.16 -12.87 8.16
CA ASN A 92 -8.49 -12.57 7.67
C ASN A 92 -8.93 -11.26 8.32
N VAL A 93 -8.78 -10.17 7.56
CA VAL A 93 -9.03 -8.80 8.02
C VAL A 93 -10.44 -8.65 8.58
N LYS A 94 -11.46 -9.23 7.95
CA LYS A 94 -12.86 -9.12 8.40
C LYS A 94 -13.09 -9.81 9.75
N ALA A 95 -12.59 -11.03 9.90
CA ALA A 95 -12.69 -11.76 11.17
C ALA A 95 -11.90 -11.03 12.27
N TRP A 96 -10.70 -10.58 11.95
CA TRP A 96 -9.81 -9.91 12.88
C TRP A 96 -10.35 -8.57 13.35
N GLU A 97 -10.68 -7.68 12.41
CA GLU A 97 -11.20 -6.34 12.68
C GLU A 97 -12.60 -6.39 13.30
N GLY A 98 -13.43 -7.36 12.91
CA GLY A 98 -14.75 -7.59 13.51
C GLY A 98 -14.64 -7.94 14.98
N ARG A 99 -13.73 -8.86 15.36
CA ARG A 99 -13.51 -9.18 16.78
C ARG A 99 -12.92 -8.02 17.56
N ALA A 100 -11.96 -7.28 16.99
CA ALA A 100 -11.42 -6.08 17.62
C ALA A 100 -12.52 -5.02 17.86
N TYR A 101 -13.45 -4.87 16.91
CA TYR A 101 -14.61 -4.01 17.05
C TYR A 101 -15.58 -4.50 18.15
N ASP A 102 -15.92 -5.79 18.18
CA ASP A 102 -16.81 -6.36 19.20
C ASP A 102 -16.27 -6.08 20.61
N TYR A 103 -14.97 -6.34 20.80
CA TYR A 103 -14.26 -6.03 22.03
C TYR A 103 -14.30 -4.54 22.38
N CYS A 104 -14.13 -3.65 21.40
CA CYS A 104 -14.29 -2.21 21.61
C CYS A 104 -15.70 -1.87 22.12
N MET A 105 -16.74 -2.38 21.46
CA MET A 105 -18.14 -2.17 21.83
C MET A 105 -18.45 -2.70 23.23
N GLU A 106 -18.05 -3.93 23.56
CA GLU A 106 -18.27 -4.52 24.88
C GLU A 106 -17.69 -3.67 26.01
N ASN A 107 -16.51 -3.06 25.80
CA ASN A 107 -15.88 -2.24 26.82
C ASN A 107 -16.51 -0.84 26.91
N LEU A 108 -16.88 -0.25 25.79
CA LEU A 108 -17.68 0.98 25.79
C LEU A 108 -19.02 0.76 26.51
N LYS A 109 -19.67 -0.39 26.30
CA LYS A 109 -20.89 -0.78 27.02
C LYS A 109 -20.67 -0.88 28.53
N LYS A 110 -19.57 -1.50 28.98
CA LYS A 110 -19.19 -1.57 30.41
C LYS A 110 -18.96 -0.18 31.02
N MET A 111 -18.48 0.77 30.23
CA MET A 111 -18.32 2.17 30.62
C MET A 111 -19.63 2.95 30.61
N GLY A 112 -20.73 2.37 30.15
CA GLY A 112 -22.07 2.96 30.11
C GLY A 112 -22.45 3.62 28.78
N PHE A 113 -21.63 3.50 27.73
CA PHE A 113 -21.97 4.03 26.41
C PHE A 113 -23.11 3.20 25.75
N PRO A 114 -24.05 3.83 25.02
CA PRO A 114 -25.23 3.15 24.47
C PRO A 114 -24.97 2.43 23.14
N VAL A 115 -23.98 1.54 23.09
CA VAL A 115 -23.53 0.87 21.85
C VAL A 115 -24.47 -0.23 21.32
N ASP A 116 -25.63 -0.44 21.95
CA ASP A 116 -26.56 -1.49 21.56
C ASP A 116 -27.14 -1.24 20.15
N GLY A 117 -27.04 -2.25 19.29
CA GLY A 117 -27.51 -2.18 17.89
C GLY A 117 -26.46 -1.69 16.89
N LEU A 118 -25.28 -1.25 17.35
CA LEU A 118 -24.16 -0.98 16.46
C LEU A 118 -23.55 -2.29 15.95
N THR A 119 -23.10 -2.28 14.69
CA THR A 119 -22.48 -3.44 14.04
C THR A 119 -21.26 -3.01 13.25
N PHE A 120 -20.28 -3.90 13.11
CA PHE A 120 -19.09 -3.63 12.32
C PHE A 120 -19.42 -3.62 10.82
N ASP A 121 -19.13 -2.50 10.15
CA ASP A 121 -19.20 -2.38 8.69
C ASP A 121 -17.77 -2.29 8.12
N PRO A 122 -17.23 -3.38 7.54
CA PRO A 122 -15.86 -3.41 7.02
C PRO A 122 -15.66 -2.51 5.80
N ASP A 123 -16.73 -2.06 5.14
CA ASP A 123 -16.65 -1.21 3.95
C ASP A 123 -16.74 0.29 4.29
N LEU A 124 -16.96 0.64 5.57
CA LEU A 124 -17.06 2.03 6.02
C LEU A 124 -15.73 2.77 5.98
N VAL A 125 -14.66 2.11 6.43
CA VAL A 125 -13.33 2.68 6.57
C VAL A 125 -12.35 1.85 5.76
N ILE A 126 -11.45 2.53 5.05
CA ILE A 126 -10.33 1.87 4.38
C ILE A 126 -9.01 2.38 4.96
N ARG A 127 -7.96 1.56 4.88
CA ARG A 127 -6.60 1.97 5.26
C ARG A 127 -6.15 3.18 4.43
N GLY A 128 -5.48 4.13 5.07
CA GLY A 128 -5.00 5.36 4.45
C GLY A 128 -5.92 6.58 4.60
N LEU A 129 -7.09 6.43 5.22
CA LEU A 129 -7.92 7.57 5.63
C LEU A 129 -7.34 8.26 6.87
N VAL A 130 -7.85 9.45 7.18
CA VAL A 130 -7.39 10.26 8.31
C VAL A 130 -8.58 10.71 9.13
N ILE A 131 -8.54 10.50 10.45
CA ILE A 131 -9.54 11.05 11.36
C ILE A 131 -9.21 12.51 11.68
N ASP A 132 -10.19 13.40 11.57
CA ASP A 132 -10.20 14.75 12.13
C ASP A 132 -10.91 14.75 13.49
N LYS A 133 -10.13 14.79 14.57
CA LYS A 133 -10.67 14.80 15.94
C LYS A 133 -11.34 16.12 16.32
N GLU A 134 -11.06 17.22 15.63
CA GLU A 134 -11.70 18.49 15.93
C GLU A 134 -13.13 18.56 15.37
N ARG A 135 -13.42 17.78 14.32
CA ARG A 135 -14.69 17.88 13.58
C ARG A 135 -15.49 16.58 13.51
N GLY A 136 -15.03 15.51 14.15
CA GLY A 136 -15.72 14.21 14.11
C GLY A 136 -15.78 13.63 12.69
N ASN A 137 -14.77 13.93 11.87
CA ASN A 137 -14.79 13.55 10.45
C ASN A 137 -13.76 12.48 10.12
N LEU A 138 -14.06 11.68 9.12
CA LEU A 138 -13.09 10.84 8.43
C LEU A 138 -12.82 11.43 7.04
N VAL A 139 -11.57 11.75 6.75
CA VAL A 139 -11.18 12.45 5.54
C VAL A 139 -10.28 11.60 4.65
N LYS A 140 -10.47 11.79 3.34
CA LYS A 140 -9.56 11.30 2.31
C LYS A 140 -8.84 12.48 1.67
N ALA A 141 -7.55 12.58 1.95
CA ALA A 141 -6.69 13.61 1.38
C ALA A 141 -5.94 13.10 0.13
N ASP A 142 -5.47 14.00 -0.73
CA ASP A 142 -4.50 13.65 -1.76
C ASP A 142 -3.05 13.67 -1.23
N ARG A 143 -2.09 13.42 -2.12
CA ARG A 143 -0.65 13.43 -1.82
C ARG A 143 -0.11 14.71 -1.18
N PHE A 144 -0.80 15.83 -1.35
CA PHE A 144 -0.42 17.14 -0.83
C PHE A 144 -1.18 17.49 0.44
N GLY A 145 -2.00 16.57 0.97
CA GLY A 145 -2.85 16.81 2.13
C GLY A 145 -4.17 17.52 1.79
N CYS A 146 -4.48 17.79 0.51
CA CYS A 146 -5.74 18.43 0.15
C CYS A 146 -6.91 17.46 0.31
N ILE A 147 -7.91 17.82 1.10
CA ILE A 147 -9.07 16.97 1.37
C ILE A 147 -9.96 16.89 0.11
N LYS A 148 -10.21 15.67 -0.36
CA LYS A 148 -11.03 15.41 -1.57
C LYS A 148 -12.42 14.88 -1.23
N ARG A 149 -12.50 14.06 -0.19
CA ARG A 149 -13.75 13.49 0.33
C ARG A 149 -13.70 13.50 1.84
N ALA A 150 -14.86 13.62 2.46
CA ALA A 150 -15.00 13.48 3.89
C ALA A 150 -16.36 12.87 4.25
N MET A 151 -16.40 12.29 5.43
CA MET A 151 -17.56 11.74 6.09
C MET A 151 -17.63 12.37 7.48
N HIS A 152 -18.83 12.71 7.94
CA HIS A 152 -19.09 13.10 9.32
C HIS A 152 -19.87 11.98 10.00
N GLY A 153 -19.33 11.45 11.09
CA GLY A 153 -19.78 10.15 11.61
C GLY A 153 -19.77 9.10 10.50
N THR A 154 -20.90 8.44 10.24
CA THR A 154 -21.04 7.47 9.12
C THR A 154 -21.62 8.07 7.83
N LYS A 155 -21.87 9.39 7.80
CA LYS A 155 -22.60 10.07 6.72
C LYS A 155 -21.65 10.81 5.77
N MET A 156 -21.71 10.46 4.48
CA MET A 156 -20.87 11.12 3.46
C MET A 156 -21.23 12.59 3.30
N LEU A 157 -20.22 13.46 3.32
CA LEU A 157 -20.40 14.88 3.06
C LEU A 157 -20.43 15.17 1.55
N SER A 158 -21.27 16.12 1.15
CA SER A 158 -21.30 16.60 -0.23
C SER A 158 -20.02 17.36 -0.57
N THR A 159 -19.64 17.40 -1.85
CA THR A 159 -18.48 18.19 -2.31
C THR A 159 -18.57 19.66 -1.90
N HIS A 160 -19.78 20.20 -1.82
CA HIS A 160 -20.02 21.56 -1.32
C HIS A 160 -19.70 21.67 0.17
N ALA A 161 -20.26 20.79 0.99
CA ALA A 161 -20.01 20.76 2.44
C ALA A 161 -18.52 20.57 2.75
N VAL A 162 -17.82 19.69 2.03
CA VAL A 162 -16.36 19.51 2.19
C VAL A 162 -15.62 20.82 1.92
N ARG A 163 -16.00 21.57 0.87
CA ARG A 163 -15.37 22.86 0.53
C ARG A 163 -15.70 23.95 1.53
N GLU A 164 -16.91 23.97 2.09
CA GLU A 164 -17.29 24.93 3.13
C GLU A 164 -16.56 24.65 4.45
N ILE A 165 -16.51 23.38 4.84
CA ILE A 165 -15.87 22.94 6.08
C ILE A 165 -14.36 23.15 6.00
N TYR A 166 -13.68 22.61 4.98
CA TYR A 166 -12.22 22.61 4.92
C TYR A 166 -11.63 23.73 4.07
N GLY A 167 -12.30 24.17 2.99
CA GLY A 167 -11.77 25.21 2.11
C GLY A 167 -10.37 24.87 1.57
N ARG A 168 -9.35 25.55 2.10
CA ARG A 168 -7.92 25.34 1.77
C ARG A 168 -7.13 24.59 2.85
N GLU A 169 -7.80 24.15 3.89
CA GLU A 169 -7.22 23.37 4.96
C GLU A 169 -6.66 22.05 4.43
N MET A 170 -5.48 21.71 4.92
CA MET A 170 -4.76 20.51 4.52
C MET A 170 -4.54 19.63 5.74
N VAL A 171 -4.55 18.33 5.51
CA VAL A 171 -4.13 17.36 6.52
C VAL A 171 -2.64 17.55 6.78
N ASP A 172 -2.31 17.83 8.04
CA ASP A 172 -0.92 17.87 8.54
C ASP A 172 -0.73 16.78 9.59
N LEU A 173 -0.15 15.65 9.19
CA LEU A 173 0.05 14.49 10.06
C LEU A 173 1.03 14.76 11.21
N ARG A 174 1.79 15.87 11.20
CA ARG A 174 2.62 16.29 12.33
C ARG A 174 1.78 16.81 13.50
N LEU A 175 0.54 17.21 13.24
CA LEU A 175 -0.40 17.68 14.25
C LEU A 175 -1.26 16.52 14.77
N GLU A 176 -0.60 15.56 15.43
CA GLU A 176 -1.23 14.36 16.01
C GLU A 176 -2.34 14.69 17.02
N GLY A 177 -2.33 15.91 17.59
CA GLY A 177 -3.39 16.42 18.44
C GLY A 177 -4.76 16.53 17.75
N ARG A 178 -4.79 16.58 16.42
CA ARG A 178 -6.01 16.66 15.60
C ARG A 178 -6.13 15.51 14.61
N TRP A 179 -5.10 15.28 13.81
CA TRP A 179 -5.13 14.33 12.71
C TRP A 179 -4.61 12.96 13.15
N VAL A 180 -5.34 11.89 12.84
CA VAL A 180 -4.90 10.51 13.11
C VAL A 180 -4.92 9.73 11.80
N PHE A 181 -3.75 9.30 11.33
CA PHE A 181 -3.62 8.53 10.10
C PHE A 181 -3.88 7.04 10.33
N LEU A 182 -4.85 6.48 9.62
CA LEU A 182 -5.23 5.08 9.73
C LEU A 182 -4.25 4.23 8.93
N SER A 183 -3.20 3.80 9.61
CA SER A 183 -2.04 3.16 8.98
C SER A 183 -1.89 1.68 9.29
N THR A 184 -2.70 1.14 10.21
CA THR A 184 -2.76 -0.27 10.56
C THR A 184 -4.19 -0.79 10.42
N PHE A 185 -4.36 -2.11 10.27
CA PHE A 185 -5.68 -2.75 10.28
C PHE A 185 -6.39 -2.58 11.63
N PHE A 186 -5.65 -2.56 12.76
CA PHE A 186 -6.26 -2.25 14.07
C PHE A 186 -6.95 -0.87 14.09
N SER A 187 -6.37 0.11 13.39
CA SER A 187 -6.93 1.47 13.32
C SER A 187 -8.26 1.53 12.56
N VAL A 188 -8.58 0.55 11.70
CA VAL A 188 -9.83 0.53 10.93
C VAL A 188 -11.02 0.25 11.85
N SER A 189 -10.94 -0.80 12.69
CA SER A 189 -11.99 -1.12 13.67
C SER A 189 -12.26 0.04 14.63
N GLU A 190 -11.19 0.66 15.14
CA GLU A 190 -11.28 1.82 16.02
C GLU A 190 -11.94 3.01 15.30
N ALA A 191 -11.58 3.25 14.04
CA ALA A 191 -12.17 4.33 13.26
C ALA A 191 -13.65 4.08 12.97
N VAL A 192 -14.07 2.84 12.65
CA VAL A 192 -15.49 2.48 12.47
C VAL A 192 -16.26 2.76 13.74
N ALA A 193 -15.75 2.27 14.88
CA ALA A 193 -16.33 2.52 16.20
C ALA A 193 -16.44 4.04 16.47
N TYR A 194 -15.38 4.80 16.24
CA TYR A 194 -15.36 6.23 16.50
C TYR A 194 -16.36 6.99 15.62
N MET A 195 -16.47 6.64 14.33
CA MET A 195 -17.45 7.25 13.43
C MET A 195 -18.90 7.00 13.86
N GLN A 196 -19.21 5.80 14.33
CA GLN A 196 -20.54 5.51 14.89
C GLN A 196 -20.80 6.26 16.19
N MET A 197 -19.78 6.37 17.05
CA MET A 197 -19.90 7.14 18.29
C MET A 197 -20.08 8.65 18.04
N VAL A 198 -19.53 9.18 16.94
CA VAL A 198 -19.80 10.56 16.49
C VAL A 198 -21.27 10.72 16.14
N ASP A 199 -21.87 9.81 15.36
CA ASP A 199 -23.30 9.88 15.05
C ASP A 199 -24.16 9.89 16.33
N MET A 200 -23.80 9.06 17.32
CA MET A 200 -24.50 8.99 18.60
C MET A 200 -24.35 10.26 19.45
N LEU A 201 -23.19 10.91 19.39
CA LEU A 201 -22.96 12.19 20.05
C LEU A 201 -23.86 13.27 19.44
N ASP A 202 -23.95 13.32 18.11
CA ASP A 202 -24.78 14.28 17.38
C ASP A 202 -26.27 14.05 17.61
N ASP A 203 -26.70 12.79 17.69
CA ASP A 203 -28.08 12.41 17.98
C ASP A 203 -28.45 12.64 19.47
N GLY A 204 -27.50 13.06 20.31
CA GLY A 204 -27.72 13.36 21.73
C GLY A 204 -28.01 12.14 22.59
N VAL A 205 -27.59 10.95 22.14
CA VAL A 205 -27.87 9.67 22.80
C VAL A 205 -26.86 9.38 23.91
N ILE A 206 -25.68 10.01 23.89
CA ILE A 206 -24.65 9.82 24.91
C ILE A 206 -25.12 10.39 26.26
N PRO A 207 -25.22 9.57 27.33
CA PRO A 207 -25.74 10.01 28.62
C PRO A 207 -24.86 11.09 29.27
N ALA A 208 -25.49 12.16 29.77
CA ALA A 208 -24.78 13.28 30.39
C ALA A 208 -23.93 12.90 31.61
N ASN A 209 -24.24 11.77 32.28
CA ASN A 209 -23.46 11.26 33.41
C ASN A 209 -22.09 10.68 33.01
N LEU A 210 -21.87 10.38 31.72
CA LEU A 210 -20.55 10.02 31.21
C LEU A 210 -19.67 11.25 30.97
N GLY A 211 -20.28 12.43 30.87
CA GLY A 211 -19.62 13.70 30.62
C GLY A 211 -20.17 14.42 29.39
N SER A 212 -19.83 15.70 29.26
CA SER A 212 -20.02 16.45 28.02
C SER A 212 -18.77 16.25 27.16
N PHE A 213 -18.94 15.64 26.00
CA PHE A 213 -17.85 15.34 25.07
C PHE A 213 -17.93 16.28 23.87
N ASP A 214 -16.78 16.82 23.48
CA ASP A 214 -16.51 17.18 22.10
C ASP A 214 -15.96 15.94 21.36
N TYR A 215 -15.81 16.01 20.03
CA TYR A 215 -15.31 14.88 19.23
C TYR A 215 -13.93 14.41 19.68
N LYS A 216 -13.05 15.34 20.06
CA LYS A 216 -11.70 15.03 20.56
C LYS A 216 -11.74 14.32 21.91
N GLY A 217 -12.61 14.76 22.82
CA GLY A 217 -12.86 14.14 24.11
C GLY A 217 -13.44 12.75 23.97
N LEU A 218 -14.38 12.57 23.02
CA LEU A 218 -14.94 11.27 22.67
C LEU A 218 -13.86 10.30 22.17
N TYR A 219 -13.02 10.75 21.22
CA TYR A 219 -11.89 9.94 20.72
C TYR A 219 -10.96 9.51 21.87
N LYS A 220 -10.64 10.43 22.79
CA LYS A 220 -9.80 10.13 23.96
C LYS A 220 -10.47 9.12 24.91
N ALA A 221 -11.77 9.25 25.17
CA ALA A 221 -12.52 8.33 26.03
C ALA A 221 -12.52 6.91 25.44
N MET A 222 -12.71 6.80 24.12
CA MET A 222 -12.61 5.52 23.40
C MET A 222 -11.20 4.92 23.50
N GLY A 223 -10.16 5.73 23.26
CA GLY A 223 -8.77 5.27 23.42
C GLY A 223 -8.47 4.72 24.81
N MET A 224 -8.99 5.38 25.86
CA MET A 224 -8.86 4.88 27.23
C MET A 224 -9.61 3.56 27.46
N ALA A 225 -10.79 3.38 26.86
CA ALA A 225 -11.55 2.13 26.93
C ALA A 225 -10.75 0.96 26.33
N LEU A 226 -10.12 1.21 25.17
CA LEU A 226 -9.32 0.23 24.45
C LEU A 226 -8.07 -0.21 25.24
N VAL A 227 -7.36 0.74 25.85
CA VAL A 227 -6.15 0.45 26.66
C VAL A 227 -6.52 -0.29 27.95
N THR A 228 -7.53 0.18 28.68
CA THR A 228 -7.92 -0.39 30.00
C THR A 228 -8.31 -1.86 29.87
N ALA A 229 -8.96 -2.21 28.77
CA ALA A 229 -9.45 -3.55 28.52
C ALA A 229 -8.38 -4.55 28.08
N HIS A 230 -7.09 -4.18 28.02
CA HIS A 230 -5.99 -5.05 27.55
C HIS A 230 -6.34 -5.76 26.24
N LEU A 231 -7.02 -5.05 25.33
CA LEU A 231 -7.64 -5.66 24.15
C LEU A 231 -6.66 -6.43 23.30
N GLU A 232 -5.46 -5.88 23.12
CA GLU A 232 -4.41 -6.55 22.37
C GLU A 232 -4.08 -7.93 22.96
N GLY A 233 -4.02 -8.07 24.28
CA GLY A 233 -3.74 -9.34 24.94
C GLY A 233 -4.88 -10.34 24.80
N HIS A 234 -6.13 -9.91 25.05
CA HIS A 234 -7.31 -10.77 24.89
C HIS A 234 -7.48 -11.25 23.45
N LEU A 235 -7.33 -10.32 22.51
CA LEU A 235 -7.46 -10.59 21.09
C LEU A 235 -6.34 -11.53 20.61
N LYS A 236 -5.08 -11.28 21.00
CA LYS A 236 -3.95 -12.20 20.74
C LYS A 236 -4.20 -13.61 21.28
N ASN A 237 -4.73 -13.72 22.50
CA ASN A 237 -5.06 -15.01 23.09
C ASN A 237 -6.15 -15.76 22.32
N GLU A 238 -7.17 -15.04 21.82
CA GLU A 238 -8.25 -15.64 21.05
C GLU A 238 -7.76 -16.25 19.74
N ILE A 239 -6.92 -15.57 18.94
CA ILE A 239 -6.39 -16.17 17.71
C ILE A 239 -5.29 -17.17 17.96
N MET A 240 -4.49 -17.04 19.02
CA MET A 240 -3.62 -18.14 19.42
C MET A 240 -4.40 -19.42 19.72
N SER A 241 -5.63 -19.28 20.23
CA SER A 241 -6.50 -20.41 20.56
C SER A 241 -7.19 -21.01 19.33
N ASN A 242 -7.58 -20.19 18.34
CA ASN A 242 -8.30 -20.62 17.13
C ASN A 242 -7.72 -20.04 15.83
N PRO A 243 -6.42 -20.25 15.52
CA PRO A 243 -5.75 -19.56 14.43
C PRO A 243 -6.37 -19.79 13.06
N GLU A 244 -7.04 -20.93 12.84
CA GLU A 244 -7.74 -21.26 11.60
C GLU A 244 -8.88 -20.31 11.22
N GLN A 245 -9.44 -19.57 12.16
CA GLN A 245 -10.50 -18.59 11.90
C GLN A 245 -9.92 -17.24 11.47
N PHE A 246 -8.67 -16.97 11.82
CA PHE A 246 -8.06 -15.65 11.71
C PHE A 246 -6.87 -15.59 10.77
N VAL A 247 -6.20 -16.71 10.50
CA VAL A 247 -4.98 -16.75 9.68
C VAL A 247 -5.32 -17.28 8.28
N GLU A 248 -4.93 -16.50 7.28
CA GLU A 248 -4.95 -16.93 5.88
C GLU A 248 -3.61 -17.60 5.55
N LEU A 249 -3.67 -18.90 5.26
CA LEU A 249 -2.48 -19.69 4.96
C LEU A 249 -2.02 -19.46 3.52
N ASP A 250 -0.72 -19.23 3.35
CA ASP A 250 -0.04 -19.19 2.06
C ASP A 250 0.95 -20.37 1.98
N PRO A 251 0.65 -21.41 1.17
CA PRO A 251 1.54 -22.57 1.03
C PRO A 251 2.82 -22.26 0.25
N GLU A 252 2.89 -21.18 -0.53
CA GLU A 252 4.04 -20.82 -1.38
C GLU A 252 5.06 -19.94 -0.63
N LEU A 253 4.62 -19.22 0.39
CA LEU A 253 5.49 -18.33 1.17
C LEU A 253 6.65 -19.04 1.89
N PRO A 254 6.45 -20.19 2.57
CA PRO A 254 7.56 -20.92 3.21
C PRO A 254 8.64 -21.34 2.21
N PHE A 255 8.24 -21.81 1.02
CA PHE A 255 9.17 -22.15 -0.06
C PHE A 255 9.87 -20.92 -0.63
N THR A 256 9.17 -19.79 -0.74
CA THR A 256 9.78 -18.53 -1.17
C THR A 256 10.91 -18.10 -0.24
N LEU A 257 10.72 -18.20 1.08
CA LEU A 257 11.80 -17.92 2.04
C LEU A 257 12.93 -18.94 1.96
N LEU A 258 12.60 -20.22 1.80
CA LEU A 258 13.60 -21.27 1.64
C LEU A 258 14.47 -21.03 0.38
N ASP A 259 13.85 -20.71 -0.77
CA ASP A 259 14.54 -20.40 -2.02
C ASP A 259 15.48 -19.20 -1.87
N GLN A 260 15.06 -18.16 -1.14
CA GLN A 260 15.93 -17.02 -0.86
C GLN A 260 17.13 -17.40 0.00
N LYS A 261 16.91 -18.23 1.03
CA LYS A 261 17.98 -18.74 1.89
C LYS A 261 18.97 -19.60 1.10
N GLU A 262 18.47 -20.52 0.27
CA GLU A 262 19.29 -21.36 -0.61
C GLU A 262 20.03 -20.57 -1.69
N ALA A 263 19.46 -19.43 -2.13
CA ALA A 263 20.15 -18.45 -2.98
C ALA A 263 21.25 -17.65 -2.24
N GLY A 264 21.53 -17.98 -0.98
CA GLY A 264 22.59 -17.39 -0.16
C GLY A 264 22.21 -16.07 0.51
N LYS A 265 20.92 -15.72 0.57
CA LYS A 265 20.46 -14.53 1.30
C LYS A 265 20.40 -14.81 2.79
N LYS A 266 20.80 -13.82 3.60
CA LYS A 266 20.59 -13.85 5.04
C LYS A 266 19.19 -13.39 5.39
N LEU A 267 18.41 -14.18 6.11
CA LEU A 267 17.03 -13.85 6.44
C LEU A 267 16.92 -13.40 7.90
N VAL A 268 16.20 -12.31 8.13
CA VAL A 268 15.99 -11.74 9.48
C VAL A 268 14.51 -11.52 9.73
N LEU A 269 13.99 -12.01 10.85
CA LEU A 269 12.64 -11.68 11.31
C LEU A 269 12.70 -10.52 12.31
N ILE A 270 11.89 -9.47 12.13
CA ILE A 270 11.84 -8.29 12.99
C ILE A 270 10.37 -7.93 13.25
N THR A 271 9.84 -8.34 14.41
CA THR A 271 8.43 -8.14 14.77
C THR A 271 8.26 -7.41 16.11
N ASN A 272 7.19 -6.63 16.23
CA ASN A 272 6.78 -6.03 17.50
C ASN A 272 6.08 -7.03 18.43
N SER A 273 5.61 -8.15 17.90
CA SER A 273 4.98 -9.21 18.70
C SER A 273 5.99 -9.89 19.63
N ASP A 274 5.51 -10.37 20.78
CA ASP A 274 6.32 -11.16 21.71
C ASP A 274 6.57 -12.58 21.19
N TYR A 275 7.50 -13.28 21.85
CA TYR A 275 7.91 -14.61 21.42
C TYR A 275 6.80 -15.66 21.45
N HIS A 276 5.92 -15.66 22.47
CA HIS A 276 4.90 -16.70 22.57
C HIS A 276 3.91 -16.60 21.42
N TYR A 277 3.47 -15.37 21.13
CA TYR A 277 2.60 -15.10 20.00
C TYR A 277 3.29 -15.43 18.66
N THR A 278 4.51 -14.93 18.45
CA THR A 278 5.28 -15.21 17.24
C THR A 278 5.50 -16.70 17.01
N ASN A 279 5.91 -17.44 18.03
CA ASN A 279 6.15 -18.87 17.91
C ASN A 279 4.88 -19.62 17.53
N LYS A 280 3.74 -19.31 18.15
CA LYS A 280 2.46 -19.95 17.87
C LYS A 280 1.98 -19.68 16.43
N MET A 281 2.03 -18.42 16.00
CA MET A 281 1.58 -18.01 14.67
C MET A 281 2.48 -18.54 13.57
N MET A 282 3.81 -18.38 13.70
CA MET A 282 4.75 -18.90 12.72
C MET A 282 4.70 -20.42 12.62
N HIS A 283 4.57 -21.13 13.75
CA HIS A 283 4.39 -22.59 13.73
C HIS A 283 3.11 -23.00 12.99
N TYR A 284 1.99 -22.32 13.25
CA TYR A 284 0.72 -22.63 12.59
C TYR A 284 0.78 -22.38 11.07
N SER A 285 1.40 -21.27 10.67
CA SER A 285 1.42 -20.79 9.28
C SER A 285 2.49 -21.45 8.40
N PHE A 286 3.65 -21.82 8.96
CA PHE A 286 4.80 -22.29 8.17
C PHE A 286 5.06 -23.79 8.27
N ASN A 287 5.11 -24.36 9.49
CA ASN A 287 5.66 -25.71 9.70
C ASN A 287 4.95 -26.80 8.90
N ARG A 288 3.65 -26.66 8.64
CA ARG A 288 2.88 -27.65 7.88
C ARG A 288 3.31 -27.78 6.41
N PHE A 289 4.00 -26.78 5.88
CA PHE A 289 4.45 -26.71 4.49
C PHE A 289 5.96 -26.96 4.34
N LEU A 290 6.71 -26.90 5.45
CA LEU A 290 8.14 -27.16 5.47
C LEU A 290 8.45 -28.67 5.51
N PRO A 291 9.68 -29.08 5.15
CA PRO A 291 10.15 -30.44 5.38
C PRO A 291 9.97 -30.89 6.84
N SER A 292 9.73 -32.18 7.06
CA SER A 292 9.38 -32.73 8.40
C SER A 292 10.46 -32.54 9.47
N ASP A 293 11.71 -32.35 9.07
CA ASP A 293 12.87 -32.12 9.92
C ASP A 293 13.22 -30.63 10.10
N MET A 294 12.38 -29.73 9.57
CA MET A 294 12.59 -28.28 9.57
C MET A 294 11.43 -27.54 10.24
N GLY A 295 11.75 -26.58 11.10
CA GLY A 295 10.80 -25.62 11.66
C GLY A 295 10.94 -24.22 11.07
N TRP A 296 9.96 -23.36 11.31
CA TRP A 296 9.99 -21.97 10.85
C TRP A 296 11.25 -21.20 11.30
N ARG A 297 11.79 -21.52 12.49
CA ARG A 297 13.00 -20.88 13.03
C ARG A 297 14.21 -21.12 12.13
N ASP A 298 14.26 -22.29 11.49
CA ASP A 298 15.35 -22.67 10.59
C ASP A 298 15.35 -21.88 9.29
N LEU A 299 14.30 -21.10 8.99
CA LEU A 299 14.29 -20.21 7.83
C LEU A 299 15.13 -18.94 8.08
N PHE A 300 15.33 -18.54 9.33
CA PHE A 300 15.92 -17.24 9.67
C PHE A 300 17.33 -17.36 10.26
N ASP A 301 18.23 -16.48 9.85
CA ASP A 301 19.55 -16.34 10.45
C ASP A 301 19.50 -15.54 11.75
N ILE A 302 18.58 -14.58 11.89
CA ILE A 302 18.39 -13.82 13.14
C ILE A 302 16.89 -13.59 13.33
N ILE A 303 16.38 -13.82 14.53
CA ILE A 303 14.99 -13.52 14.90
C ILE A 303 14.98 -12.47 16.01
N VAL A 304 14.24 -11.38 15.79
CA VAL A 304 14.03 -10.30 16.76
C VAL A 304 12.54 -10.12 17.01
N VAL A 305 12.10 -10.47 18.22
CA VAL A 305 10.75 -10.23 18.73
C VAL A 305 10.72 -8.97 19.61
N SER A 306 9.54 -8.45 19.90
CA SER A 306 9.36 -7.23 20.72
C SER A 306 10.29 -6.08 20.28
N ALA A 307 10.47 -5.91 18.97
CA ALA A 307 11.46 -4.99 18.40
C ALA A 307 11.19 -3.52 18.74
N ASN A 308 9.94 -3.17 19.05
CA ASN A 308 9.49 -1.80 19.31
C ASN A 308 9.74 -0.85 18.12
N LYS A 309 9.39 -1.27 16.90
CA LYS A 309 9.36 -0.40 15.72
C LYS A 309 8.34 0.74 15.96
N PRO A 310 8.66 1.99 15.60
CA PRO A 310 9.78 2.42 14.75
C PRO A 310 11.13 2.59 15.47
N GLU A 311 11.16 2.60 16.80
CA GLU A 311 12.35 2.95 17.56
C GLU A 311 13.52 1.98 17.31
N PHE A 312 13.22 0.73 16.99
CA PHE A 312 14.20 -0.27 16.53
C PHE A 312 15.16 0.26 15.45
N PHE A 313 14.65 1.07 14.52
CA PHE A 313 15.43 1.64 13.41
C PHE A 313 16.13 2.95 13.76
N GLN A 314 15.61 3.66 14.77
CA GLN A 314 16.04 5.03 15.10
C GLN A 314 17.08 5.05 16.21
N MET A 315 16.90 4.22 17.22
CA MET A 315 17.58 4.31 18.51
C MET A 315 18.35 3.03 18.84
N SER A 316 19.25 3.13 19.81
CA SER A 316 19.99 1.98 20.32
C SER A 316 19.32 1.51 21.61
N HIS A 317 18.61 0.39 21.53
CA HIS A 317 18.02 -0.27 22.70
C HIS A 317 18.82 -1.50 23.13
N PRO A 318 18.77 -1.90 24.41
CA PRO A 318 19.31 -3.17 24.88
C PRO A 318 18.67 -4.34 24.13
N MET A 319 19.47 -5.36 23.84
CA MET A 319 19.00 -6.62 23.27
C MET A 319 19.12 -7.72 24.31
N TYR A 320 18.16 -8.63 24.31
CA TYR A 320 18.19 -9.82 25.15
C TYR A 320 18.09 -11.05 24.28
N GLU A 321 18.88 -12.08 24.57
CA GLU A 321 18.76 -13.38 23.92
C GLU A 321 17.75 -14.23 24.69
N LEU A 322 16.80 -14.83 23.98
CA LEU A 322 15.91 -15.83 24.56
C LEU A 322 16.64 -17.17 24.58
N VAL A 323 16.87 -17.67 25.79
CA VAL A 323 17.69 -18.86 26.05
C VAL A 323 16.84 -20.11 26.21
N THR A 324 15.55 -19.96 26.52
CA THR A 324 14.62 -21.07 26.68
C THR A 324 13.28 -20.78 26.02
N ASP A 325 12.52 -21.84 25.72
CA ASP A 325 11.20 -21.75 25.09
C ASP A 325 10.13 -21.17 26.04
N GLU A 326 10.42 -21.12 27.34
CA GLU A 326 9.60 -20.44 28.36
C GLU A 326 9.85 -18.92 28.40
N GLY A 327 10.72 -18.39 27.54
CA GLY A 327 10.97 -16.96 27.42
C GLY A 327 12.00 -16.40 28.39
N LEU A 328 12.84 -17.24 29.00
CA LEU A 328 13.96 -16.74 29.82
C LEU A 328 14.96 -15.98 28.97
N MET A 329 15.31 -14.78 29.43
CA MET A 329 16.13 -13.83 28.69
C MET A 329 17.44 -13.54 29.41
N ARG A 330 18.53 -13.39 28.65
CA ARG A 330 19.81 -12.86 29.15
C ARG A 330 20.27 -11.66 28.32
N PRO A 331 20.96 -10.67 28.91
CA PRO A 331 21.51 -9.55 28.16
C PRO A 331 22.42 -10.02 27.02
N CYS A 332 22.25 -9.44 25.83
CA CYS A 332 23.01 -9.74 24.64
C CYS A 332 23.56 -8.45 24.02
N PHE A 333 24.87 -8.42 23.76
CA PHE A 333 25.53 -7.25 23.18
C PHE A 333 25.85 -7.43 21.68
N LYS A 334 25.69 -8.64 21.15
CA LYS A 334 25.93 -8.98 19.74
C LYS A 334 25.10 -10.19 19.36
N ALA A 335 24.24 -10.05 18.36
CA ALA A 335 23.48 -11.17 17.84
C ALA A 335 24.41 -12.17 17.12
N GLN A 336 24.12 -13.44 17.31
CA GLN A 336 24.68 -14.58 16.63
C GLN A 336 23.67 -15.16 15.64
N ILE A 337 24.19 -15.77 14.58
CA ILE A 337 23.41 -16.51 13.58
C ILE A 337 22.71 -17.69 14.25
N GLY A 338 21.44 -17.91 13.91
CA GLY A 338 20.53 -18.89 14.51
C GLY A 338 19.88 -18.43 15.81
N GLY A 339 20.22 -17.23 16.29
CA GLY A 339 19.75 -16.73 17.58
C GLY A 339 18.36 -16.08 17.53
N LEU A 340 17.72 -16.09 18.70
CA LEU A 340 16.42 -15.49 18.97
C LEU A 340 16.59 -14.41 20.03
N TYR A 341 16.11 -13.20 19.73
CA TYR A 341 16.34 -12.01 20.54
C TYR A 341 15.06 -11.23 20.79
N SER A 342 15.00 -10.52 21.91
CA SER A 342 13.97 -9.53 22.23
C SER A 342 14.59 -8.12 22.27
N GLY A 343 13.89 -7.16 21.66
CA GLY A 343 14.30 -5.76 21.60
C GLY A 343 15.51 -5.51 20.70
N GLY A 344 16.47 -4.73 21.18
CA GLY A 344 17.67 -4.39 20.41
C GLY A 344 17.45 -3.28 19.37
N SER A 345 18.35 -3.22 18.39
CA SER A 345 18.28 -2.22 17.32
C SER A 345 18.78 -2.75 16.00
N ALA A 346 18.32 -2.14 14.91
CA ALA A 346 18.73 -2.52 13.56
C ALA A 346 20.24 -2.40 13.35
N LYS A 347 20.90 -1.41 13.98
CA LYS A 347 22.37 -1.28 13.96
C LYS A 347 23.09 -2.48 14.58
N MET A 348 22.49 -3.13 15.59
CA MET A 348 23.05 -4.35 16.16
C MET A 348 22.94 -5.51 15.18
N VAL A 349 21.83 -5.62 14.44
CA VAL A 349 21.65 -6.63 13.38
C VAL A 349 22.67 -6.42 12.26
N GLU A 350 22.85 -5.19 11.77
CA GLU A 350 23.86 -4.85 10.75
C GLU A 350 25.28 -5.28 11.19
N ARG A 351 25.68 -4.90 12.41
CA ARG A 351 26.99 -5.26 12.98
C ARG A 351 27.16 -6.76 13.16
N SER A 352 26.07 -7.47 13.46
CA SER A 352 26.09 -8.91 13.69
C SER A 352 26.24 -9.68 12.39
N LEU A 353 25.58 -9.21 11.32
CA LEU A 353 25.69 -9.79 9.98
C LEU A 353 26.92 -9.30 9.19
N ASN A 354 27.53 -8.19 9.63
CA ASN A 354 28.55 -7.46 8.86
C ASN A 354 28.03 -7.05 7.47
N ILE A 355 26.79 -6.59 7.43
CA ILE A 355 26.08 -6.10 6.23
C ILE A 355 25.49 -4.74 6.58
N HIS A 356 25.57 -3.78 5.66
CA HIS A 356 25.21 -2.39 5.93
C HIS A 356 24.33 -1.80 4.83
N GLY A 357 23.39 -0.94 5.24
CA GLY A 357 22.69 -0.03 4.35
C GLY A 357 22.01 -0.69 3.16
N ASN A 358 22.41 -0.28 1.96
CA ASN A 358 21.74 -0.65 0.70
C ASN A 358 21.84 -2.14 0.34
N ASP A 359 22.64 -2.92 1.05
CA ASP A 359 22.74 -4.38 0.89
C ASP A 359 21.66 -5.13 1.69
N ILE A 360 20.85 -4.41 2.48
CA ILE A 360 19.74 -4.95 3.24
C ILE A 360 18.42 -4.49 2.60
N LEU A 361 17.53 -5.45 2.35
CA LEU A 361 16.15 -5.19 1.97
C LEU A 361 15.25 -5.48 3.17
N TYR A 362 14.44 -4.52 3.60
CA TYR A 362 13.42 -4.76 4.61
C TYR A 362 12.02 -4.73 3.98
N ILE A 363 11.23 -5.74 4.31
CA ILE A 363 9.90 -5.98 3.77
C ILE A 363 8.92 -5.93 4.95
N GLY A 364 7.93 -5.06 4.85
CA GLY A 364 6.88 -4.89 5.86
C GLY A 364 5.59 -4.41 5.22
N ASP A 365 4.51 -4.34 5.98
CA ASP A 365 3.21 -3.83 5.53
C ASP A 365 3.01 -2.36 5.94
N HIS A 366 3.78 -1.86 6.91
CA HIS A 366 3.47 -0.59 7.55
C HIS A 366 4.37 0.56 7.05
N ILE A 367 3.77 1.48 6.27
CA ILE A 367 4.50 2.59 5.62
C ILE A 367 5.41 3.38 6.56
N TYR A 368 4.88 3.81 7.70
CA TYR A 368 5.59 4.75 8.57
C TYR A 368 6.73 4.07 9.33
N THR A 369 6.45 2.95 9.99
CA THR A 369 7.42 2.26 10.84
C THR A 369 8.44 1.48 10.04
N ASP A 370 8.03 0.85 8.93
CA ASP A 370 8.88 -0.06 8.17
C ASP A 370 9.63 0.62 7.02
N LEU A 371 9.00 1.55 6.29
CA LEU A 371 9.62 2.13 5.09
C LEU A 371 10.38 3.42 5.36
N ASN A 372 9.77 4.38 6.08
CA ASN A 372 10.37 5.70 6.24
C ASN A 372 11.60 5.63 7.16
N GLN A 373 11.49 4.92 8.28
CA GLN A 373 12.52 4.94 9.32
C GLN A 373 13.76 4.15 8.94
N SER A 374 13.58 2.95 8.38
CA SER A 374 14.69 2.12 7.89
C SER A 374 15.48 2.82 6.77
N LYS A 375 14.79 3.51 5.86
CA LYS A 375 15.43 4.28 4.78
C LYS A 375 16.16 5.52 5.29
N VAL A 376 15.53 6.33 6.15
CA VAL A 376 16.11 7.60 6.61
C VAL A 376 17.31 7.37 7.54
N HIS A 377 17.22 6.40 8.45
CA HIS A 377 18.26 6.22 9.47
C HIS A 377 19.36 5.24 9.09
N LEU A 378 19.08 4.28 8.21
CA LEU A 378 20.00 3.18 7.91
C LEU A 378 20.30 3.01 6.42
N GLN A 379 19.57 3.70 5.53
CA GLN A 379 19.66 3.51 4.08
C GLN A 379 19.34 2.07 3.64
N TRP A 380 18.51 1.36 4.40
CA TRP A 380 18.00 0.06 3.95
C TRP A 380 17.13 0.24 2.71
N ARG A 381 17.19 -0.73 1.82
CA ARG A 381 16.22 -0.87 0.73
C ARG A 381 14.91 -1.34 1.36
N THR A 382 13.79 -0.92 0.78
CA THR A 382 12.48 -1.22 1.35
C THR A 382 11.52 -1.74 0.29
N ALA A 383 10.73 -2.73 0.65
CA ALA A 383 9.57 -3.21 -0.09
C ALA A 383 8.34 -3.18 0.82
N LEU A 384 7.18 -2.91 0.24
CA LEU A 384 5.92 -2.77 0.96
C LEU A 384 4.95 -3.87 0.50
N ILE A 385 4.35 -4.56 1.46
CA ILE A 385 3.22 -5.46 1.22
C ILE A 385 1.92 -4.66 1.31
N CYS A 386 1.15 -4.64 0.22
CA CYS A 386 -0.16 -3.98 0.13
C CYS A 386 -1.17 -4.95 -0.47
N ARG A 387 -1.85 -5.75 0.36
CA ARG A 387 -2.81 -6.75 -0.14
C ARG A 387 -4.06 -6.12 -0.72
N GLU A 388 -4.44 -4.95 -0.21
CA GLU A 388 -5.56 -4.17 -0.71
C GLU A 388 -5.39 -3.80 -2.20
N LEU A 389 -4.14 -3.78 -2.70
CA LEU A 389 -3.85 -3.54 -4.10
C LEU A 389 -4.35 -4.66 -5.01
N GLU A 390 -4.48 -5.90 -4.54
CA GLU A 390 -4.89 -7.03 -5.38
C GLU A 390 -6.31 -6.83 -5.91
N GLU A 391 -7.26 -6.47 -5.04
CA GLU A 391 -8.65 -6.20 -5.44
C GLU A 391 -8.73 -4.98 -6.38
N GLU A 392 -7.98 -3.90 -6.06
CA GLU A 392 -7.93 -2.73 -6.93
C GLU A 392 -7.35 -3.02 -8.30
N TYR A 393 -6.28 -3.81 -8.33
CA TYR A 393 -5.60 -4.18 -9.54
C TYR A 393 -6.47 -5.09 -10.41
N ASN A 394 -7.16 -6.04 -9.78
CA ASN A 394 -8.17 -6.85 -10.46
C ASN A 394 -9.27 -5.96 -11.04
N ALA A 395 -9.84 -5.03 -10.27
CA ALA A 395 -10.83 -4.08 -10.77
C ALA A 395 -10.27 -3.23 -11.94
N LEU A 396 -9.00 -2.81 -11.85
CA LEU A 396 -8.31 -2.05 -12.89
C LEU A 396 -8.15 -2.84 -14.20
N ILE A 397 -7.75 -4.10 -14.12
CA ILE A 397 -7.64 -4.99 -15.29
C ILE A 397 -9.00 -5.25 -15.92
N HIS A 398 -10.00 -5.59 -15.11
CA HIS A 398 -11.34 -5.93 -15.62
C HIS A 398 -11.98 -4.74 -16.36
N SER A 399 -11.77 -3.50 -15.89
CA SER A 399 -12.29 -2.30 -16.58
C SER A 399 -11.31 -1.65 -17.55
N ARG A 400 -10.22 -2.32 -17.94
CA ARG A 400 -9.22 -1.76 -18.88
C ARG A 400 -9.84 -1.32 -20.20
N GLY A 401 -10.64 -2.18 -20.83
CA GLY A 401 -11.31 -1.85 -22.10
C GLY A 401 -12.31 -0.69 -21.93
N TYR A 402 -13.04 -0.70 -20.82
CA TYR A 402 -13.98 0.36 -20.47
C TYR A 402 -13.31 1.72 -20.27
N ARG A 403 -12.19 1.76 -19.51
CA ARG A 403 -11.39 2.97 -19.31
C ARG A 403 -10.75 3.47 -20.59
N GLN A 404 -10.34 2.56 -21.48
CA GLN A 404 -9.81 2.96 -22.79
C GLN A 404 -10.84 3.78 -23.57
N SER A 405 -12.09 3.31 -23.65
CA SER A 405 -13.19 4.05 -24.28
C SER A 405 -13.51 5.35 -23.55
N LEU A 406 -13.44 5.37 -22.22
CA LEU A 406 -13.62 6.60 -21.43
C LEU A 406 -12.54 7.65 -21.74
N LEU A 407 -11.27 7.24 -21.81
CA LEU A 407 -10.15 8.12 -22.17
C LEU A 407 -10.30 8.67 -23.59
N GLU A 408 -10.78 7.86 -24.53
CA GLU A 408 -11.07 8.31 -25.89
C GLU A 408 -12.15 9.41 -25.90
N LEU A 409 -13.21 9.27 -25.12
CA LEU A 409 -14.25 10.30 -25.00
C LEU A 409 -13.73 11.58 -24.32
N ILE A 410 -12.90 11.45 -23.29
CA ILE A 410 -12.25 12.61 -22.63
C ILE A 410 -11.35 13.34 -23.63
N ASN A 411 -10.51 12.63 -24.38
CA ASN A 411 -9.65 13.22 -25.40
C ASN A 411 -10.47 13.91 -26.51
N GLN A 412 -11.58 13.31 -26.95
CA GLN A 412 -12.50 13.97 -27.89
C GLN A 412 -13.07 15.27 -27.30
N LYS A 413 -13.45 15.27 -26.03
CA LYS A 413 -13.96 16.47 -25.34
C LYS A 413 -12.88 17.56 -25.24
N GLU A 414 -11.64 17.19 -24.92
CA GLU A 414 -10.51 18.12 -24.87
C GLU A 414 -10.27 18.79 -26.23
N VAL A 415 -10.23 18.01 -27.32
CA VAL A 415 -10.07 18.55 -28.68
C VAL A 415 -11.21 19.52 -29.04
N VAL A 416 -12.46 19.16 -28.75
CA VAL A 416 -13.62 20.02 -28.99
C VAL A 416 -13.55 21.30 -28.15
N GLY A 417 -13.16 21.19 -26.89
CA GLY A 417 -12.98 22.31 -25.97
C GLY A 417 -11.86 23.25 -26.39
N ASP A 418 -10.75 22.71 -26.89
CA ASP A 418 -9.64 23.51 -27.43
C ASP A 418 -10.06 24.31 -28.64
N ILE A 419 -10.78 23.68 -29.60
CA ILE A 419 -11.32 24.40 -30.75
C ILE A 419 -12.29 25.49 -30.28
N PHE A 420 -13.21 25.18 -29.36
CA PHE A 420 -14.14 26.16 -28.80
C PHE A 420 -13.40 27.38 -28.21
N ASN A 421 -12.38 27.14 -27.39
CA ASN A 421 -11.56 28.18 -26.79
C ASN A 421 -10.83 29.04 -27.84
N GLN A 422 -10.29 28.42 -28.90
CA GLN A 422 -9.64 29.15 -30.01
C GLN A 422 -10.62 30.04 -30.78
N LEU A 423 -11.84 29.56 -31.04
CA LEU A 423 -12.89 30.36 -31.70
C LEU A 423 -13.35 31.52 -30.79
N GLN A 424 -13.51 31.26 -29.49
CA GLN A 424 -13.88 32.29 -28.51
C GLN A 424 -12.81 33.39 -28.41
N LEU A 425 -11.53 33.01 -28.35
CA LEU A 425 -10.40 33.96 -28.37
C LEU A 425 -10.36 34.77 -29.67
N THR A 426 -10.66 34.14 -30.81
CA THR A 426 -10.74 34.82 -32.10
C THR A 426 -11.82 35.91 -32.11
N LEU A 427 -13.03 35.58 -31.66
CA LEU A 427 -14.12 36.56 -31.53
C LEU A 427 -13.75 37.70 -30.57
N GLN A 428 -13.14 37.36 -29.43
CA GLN A 428 -12.70 38.35 -28.45
C GLN A 428 -11.66 39.32 -29.03
N ARG A 429 -10.64 38.81 -29.76
CA ARG A 429 -9.61 39.65 -30.39
C ARG A 429 -10.19 40.57 -31.46
N ARG A 430 -11.10 40.04 -32.29
CA ARG A 430 -11.80 40.82 -33.31
C ARG A 430 -12.65 41.95 -32.72
N SER A 431 -13.34 41.69 -31.60
CA SER A 431 -14.10 42.73 -30.89
C SER A 431 -13.22 43.90 -30.43
N LYS A 432 -11.93 43.64 -30.20
CA LYS A 432 -10.89 44.63 -29.82
C LYS A 432 -10.06 45.13 -31.01
N ARG A 433 -10.44 44.81 -32.26
CA ARG A 433 -9.71 45.14 -33.50
C ARG A 433 -8.27 44.59 -33.55
N LEU A 434 -8.03 43.44 -32.90
CA LEU A 434 -6.76 42.71 -32.94
C LEU A 434 -6.87 41.52 -33.90
N ASN A 435 -5.73 41.13 -34.49
CA ASN A 435 -5.66 39.98 -35.41
C ASN A 435 -5.96 38.65 -34.69
N ALA A 436 -6.60 37.73 -35.41
CA ALA A 436 -6.81 36.37 -34.92
C ALA A 436 -5.47 35.63 -34.78
N GLN A 437 -5.50 34.48 -34.10
CA GLN A 437 -4.29 33.73 -33.78
C GLN A 437 -3.75 32.93 -34.98
N THR A 438 -4.61 32.62 -35.95
CA THR A 438 -4.25 31.92 -37.18
C THR A 438 -4.86 32.62 -38.40
N VAL A 439 -4.26 32.43 -39.57
CA VAL A 439 -4.77 32.98 -40.84
C VAL A 439 -6.15 32.40 -41.16
N ALA A 440 -6.32 31.07 -41.00
CA ALA A 440 -7.61 30.41 -41.21
C ALA A 440 -8.74 30.99 -40.32
N ALA A 441 -8.45 31.33 -39.06
CA ALA A 441 -9.42 31.97 -38.16
C ALA A 441 -9.65 33.46 -38.49
N THR A 442 -8.74 34.10 -39.24
CA THR A 442 -8.88 35.47 -39.73
C THR A 442 -9.86 35.54 -40.90
N ASP A 443 -10.00 34.47 -41.67
CA ASP A 443 -10.81 34.42 -42.89
C ASP A 443 -12.28 33.99 -42.66
N MET A 444 -12.62 33.45 -41.49
CA MET A 444 -14.00 33.06 -41.15
C MET A 444 -14.86 34.28 -40.79
N ASP A 445 -16.13 34.36 -41.19
CA ASP A 445 -17.03 35.44 -40.71
C ASP A 445 -17.53 35.19 -39.27
N ASN A 446 -18.06 36.23 -38.62
CA ASN A 446 -18.48 36.18 -37.22
C ASN A 446 -19.75 35.32 -36.99
N GLU A 447 -20.62 35.19 -37.98
CA GLU A 447 -21.83 34.35 -37.88
C GLU A 447 -21.45 32.86 -37.91
N ASN A 448 -20.56 32.47 -38.83
CA ASN A 448 -20.02 31.12 -38.92
C ASN A 448 -19.22 30.72 -37.69
N LEU A 449 -18.45 31.65 -37.10
CA LEU A 449 -17.78 31.44 -35.82
C LEU A 449 -18.80 31.14 -34.70
N SER A 450 -19.84 31.96 -34.60
CA SER A 450 -20.87 31.82 -33.56
C SER A 450 -21.67 30.52 -33.71
N GLN A 451 -22.06 30.16 -34.94
CA GLN A 451 -22.73 28.89 -35.23
C GLN A 451 -21.83 27.68 -34.94
N SER A 452 -20.54 27.76 -35.29
CA SER A 452 -19.58 26.70 -35.00
C SER A 452 -19.40 26.51 -33.49
N MET A 453 -19.30 27.60 -32.72
CA MET A 453 -19.24 27.54 -31.26
C MET A 453 -20.50 26.94 -30.64
N GLN A 454 -21.70 27.28 -31.12
CA GLN A 454 -22.95 26.66 -30.66
C GLN A 454 -22.97 25.15 -30.92
N LYS A 455 -22.53 24.70 -32.11
CA LYS A 455 -22.41 23.28 -32.44
C LYS A 455 -21.42 22.57 -31.51
N LEU A 456 -20.24 23.15 -31.28
CA LEU A 456 -19.23 22.58 -30.38
C LEU A 456 -19.75 22.48 -28.94
N LEU A 457 -20.49 23.48 -28.46
CA LEU A 457 -21.11 23.44 -27.13
C LEU A 457 -22.09 22.27 -26.97
N VAL A 458 -22.94 22.04 -27.98
CA VAL A 458 -23.85 20.88 -27.99
C VAL A 458 -23.07 19.57 -28.01
N VAL A 459 -21.99 19.46 -28.79
CA VAL A 459 -21.14 18.27 -28.81
C VAL A 459 -20.49 18.04 -27.44
N MET A 460 -19.98 19.08 -26.78
CA MET A 460 -19.43 18.97 -25.42
C MET A 460 -20.47 18.48 -24.42
N GLN A 461 -21.71 19.00 -24.48
CA GLN A 461 -22.80 18.54 -23.61
C GLN A 461 -23.16 17.06 -23.83
N ILE A 462 -23.16 16.60 -25.08
CA ILE A 462 -23.38 15.17 -25.41
C ILE A 462 -22.24 14.31 -24.86
N LEU A 463 -20.99 14.77 -25.02
CA LEU A 463 -19.82 14.08 -24.46
C LEU A 463 -19.90 14.02 -22.93
N ASP A 464 -20.27 15.11 -22.26
CA ASP A 464 -20.46 15.15 -20.81
C ASP A 464 -21.56 14.19 -20.33
N GLY A 465 -22.68 14.12 -21.06
CA GLY A 465 -23.75 13.17 -20.80
C GLY A 465 -23.33 11.69 -20.93
N LYS A 466 -22.26 11.40 -21.67
CA LYS A 466 -21.67 10.04 -21.77
C LYS A 466 -20.55 9.82 -20.75
N ILE A 467 -19.66 10.80 -20.58
CA ILE A 467 -18.49 10.70 -19.71
C ILE A 467 -18.89 10.59 -18.24
N ALA A 468 -19.87 11.37 -17.77
CA ALA A 468 -20.22 11.40 -16.35
C ALA A 468 -20.77 10.05 -15.83
N PRO A 469 -21.76 9.40 -16.49
CA PRO A 469 -22.21 8.05 -16.09
C PRO A 469 -21.08 7.03 -16.18
N MET A 470 -20.17 7.18 -17.16
CA MET A 470 -19.06 6.25 -17.30
C MET A 470 -18.03 6.37 -16.18
N LEU A 471 -17.71 7.59 -15.75
CA LEU A 471 -16.87 7.82 -14.57
C LEU A 471 -17.50 7.27 -13.30
N GLU A 472 -18.82 7.40 -13.13
CA GLU A 472 -19.53 6.86 -11.97
C GLU A 472 -19.50 5.32 -11.95
N ALA A 473 -19.77 4.68 -13.09
CA ALA A 473 -19.71 3.23 -13.23
C ALA A 473 -18.29 2.67 -13.02
N ASP A 474 -17.25 3.34 -13.52
CA ASP A 474 -15.85 2.95 -13.25
C ASP A 474 -15.50 3.11 -11.77
N GLY A 475 -15.99 4.17 -11.12
CA GLY A 475 -15.80 4.40 -9.69
C GLY A 475 -16.50 3.37 -8.80
N ALA A 476 -17.62 2.80 -9.25
CA ALA A 476 -18.39 1.79 -8.52
C ALA A 476 -17.69 0.42 -8.41
N LEU A 477 -16.63 0.18 -9.19
CA LEU A 477 -15.78 -1.01 -9.09
C LEU A 477 -14.84 -0.98 -7.88
N PHE A 478 -14.79 0.15 -7.17
CA PHE A 478 -14.00 0.35 -5.97
C PHE A 478 -14.91 0.63 -4.77
N ASN A 479 -14.34 0.74 -3.57
CA ASN A 479 -15.12 1.06 -2.37
C ASN A 479 -16.01 2.30 -2.62
N LYS A 480 -17.33 2.17 -2.46
CA LYS A 480 -18.29 3.22 -2.88
C LYS A 480 -18.14 4.52 -2.08
N ARG A 481 -17.76 4.43 -0.80
CA ARG A 481 -17.64 5.59 0.10
C ARG A 481 -16.30 6.29 -0.11
N SER A 482 -15.23 5.50 -0.13
CA SER A 482 -13.86 6.01 -0.12
C SER A 482 -13.15 5.97 -1.48
N SER A 483 -13.74 5.36 -2.52
CA SER A 483 -13.08 5.06 -3.81
C SER A 483 -11.83 4.20 -3.59
N THR A 484 -10.78 4.34 -4.41
CA THR A 484 -9.55 3.53 -4.31
C THR A 484 -8.59 4.00 -3.22
N HIS A 485 -7.88 3.08 -2.57
CA HIS A 485 -6.63 3.29 -1.84
C HIS A 485 -5.58 4.07 -2.66
N THR A 486 -5.53 3.91 -3.99
CA THR A 486 -4.42 4.42 -4.83
C THR A 486 -4.70 5.63 -5.74
N HIS A 487 -5.91 5.88 -6.28
CA HIS A 487 -6.08 6.94 -7.31
C HIS A 487 -5.90 8.37 -6.79
N THR A 488 -6.30 8.65 -5.55
CA THR A 488 -5.99 9.95 -4.92
C THR A 488 -4.53 10.05 -4.47
N HIS A 489 -3.74 9.00 -4.74
CA HIS A 489 -2.37 8.83 -4.26
C HIS A 489 -2.28 8.92 -2.73
N THR A 490 -3.37 8.71 -1.99
CA THR A 490 -3.39 8.92 -0.54
C THR A 490 -2.42 7.95 0.12
N TYR A 491 -2.59 6.65 -0.11
CA TYR A 491 -1.75 5.64 0.52
C TYR A 491 -0.31 5.67 -0.02
N ILE A 492 -0.14 5.67 -1.34
CA ILE A 492 1.19 5.63 -2.00
C ILE A 492 1.94 6.97 -1.93
N ALA A 493 1.29 8.12 -1.81
CA ALA A 493 2.02 9.39 -1.80
C ALA A 493 2.19 10.04 -0.43
N TYR A 494 1.52 9.55 0.63
CA TYR A 494 2.10 9.69 1.97
C TYR A 494 3.46 8.97 2.07
N VAL A 495 3.71 7.90 1.28
CA VAL A 495 5.06 7.29 1.12
C VAL A 495 6.08 8.26 0.51
N TYR A 496 5.63 9.23 -0.30
CA TYR A 496 6.52 10.21 -0.95
C TYR A 496 6.61 11.55 -0.20
N SER A 497 5.56 11.98 0.51
CA SER A 497 5.54 13.25 1.26
C SER A 497 6.09 13.14 2.67
N ALA A 498 6.11 11.94 3.27
CA ALA A 498 6.77 11.68 4.56
C ALA A 498 8.29 11.41 4.42
N ILE A 499 8.80 11.33 3.18
CA ILE A 499 10.23 11.49 2.91
C ILE A 499 10.46 13.01 2.89
N PRO A 500 11.22 13.60 3.83
CA PRO A 500 11.68 14.96 3.63
C PRO A 500 12.40 14.96 2.28
N LEU A 501 11.95 15.80 1.35
CA LEU A 501 12.81 16.24 0.26
C LEU A 501 13.98 16.95 0.95
N VAL A 502 15.01 16.19 1.29
CA VAL A 502 16.32 16.71 1.64
C VAL A 502 16.83 17.36 0.37
N GLY A 503 16.60 18.68 0.28
CA GLY A 503 17.41 19.57 -0.53
C GLY A 503 18.76 19.77 0.11
#